data_AF-J3KTD7-F1
#
_entry.id   AF-J3KTD7-F1
#
_cell.length_a   1.000
_cell.length_b   1.000
_cell.length_c   1.000
_cell.angle_alpha   90.00
_cell.angle_beta   90.00
_cell.angle_gamma   90.00
#
_symmetry.space_group_name_H-M   'P 1'
#
loop_
_entity.id
_entity.type
_entity.pdbx_description
1 polymer ?
#
loop_
_entity_poly.entity_id
_entity_poly.type
_entity_poly.pdbx_seq_one_letter_code
_entity_poly.pdbx_strand_id
1 'polypeptide(L)'
;VAIDGKEEDLGSPTGELTSKILSSIKVLEGFLDIDTKFSENRCQKALPMAHSAYQSNLPHNYTMTVHKNQLAQALRVYSQHARGPAFHKYAMQLHEDCYKFWSNGHQLCEERSLTDQHCVHKFHSLPKSGEKPEADRNPPVLYHNSRARSTGACNCGRKQAPRDDPFDIKAANYDFYQLLEEKCCGKLDHINFPVFEPSTPDPAPAKNESSPAPPDSDADKLKEKEPQTQGESTSLSLALSLGQSTDSLGSARPTTMSGILPRKTRNHPST
;
A
#
# COMPACT_ATOMS: atom_id res chain seq x y z
N VAL A 1 -3.25 -16.06 -50.38
CA VAL A 1 -4.21 -16.46 -51.43
C VAL A 1 -5.16 -17.46 -50.80
N ALA A 2 -6.39 -17.03 -50.55
CA ALA A 2 -7.44 -17.92 -50.06
C ALA A 2 -7.85 -18.86 -51.20
N ILE A 3 -8.00 -20.15 -50.89
CA ILE A 3 -8.69 -21.09 -51.77
C ILE A 3 -9.91 -21.61 -51.02
N ASP A 4 -11.06 -21.18 -51.51
CA ASP A 4 -12.38 -21.73 -51.21
C ASP A 4 -12.53 -23.08 -51.92
N GLY A 5 -13.09 -24.08 -51.24
CA GLY A 5 -13.15 -25.44 -51.77
C GLY A 5 -13.99 -26.38 -50.91
N LYS A 6 -15.31 -26.19 -50.98
CA LYS A 6 -16.35 -27.22 -51.16
C LYS A 6 -16.37 -28.44 -50.21
N GLU A 7 -17.45 -28.52 -49.45
CA GLU A 7 -17.85 -29.68 -48.64
C GLU A 7 -17.97 -30.95 -49.49
N GLU A 8 -17.09 -31.93 -49.27
CA GLU A 8 -17.28 -33.31 -49.73
C GLU A 8 -16.86 -34.32 -48.63
N ASP A 9 -17.88 -35.04 -48.15
CA ASP A 9 -17.92 -36.41 -47.62
C ASP A 9 -16.83 -36.90 -46.63
N LEU A 10 -17.25 -37.03 -45.36
CA LEU A 10 -16.50 -37.49 -44.19
C LEU A 10 -16.23 -39.02 -44.15
N GLY A 11 -16.08 -39.68 -45.30
CA GLY A 11 -15.94 -41.15 -45.38
C GLY A 11 -14.90 -41.68 -46.37
N SER A 12 -14.07 -40.84 -46.99
CA SER A 12 -13.16 -41.26 -48.07
C SER A 12 -11.74 -41.57 -47.56
N PRO A 13 -11.05 -42.63 -48.04
CA PRO A 13 -9.70 -43.02 -47.62
C PRO A 13 -8.65 -41.92 -47.82
N THR A 14 -8.93 -40.94 -48.67
CA THR A 14 -8.15 -39.73 -48.89
C THR A 14 -8.13 -38.79 -47.68
N GLY A 15 -9.21 -38.70 -46.89
CA GLY A 15 -9.28 -37.86 -45.68
C GLY A 15 -8.41 -38.38 -44.53
N GLU A 16 -8.28 -39.71 -44.44
CA GLU A 16 -7.41 -40.36 -43.45
C GLU A 16 -5.92 -40.20 -43.83
N LEU A 17 -5.61 -40.26 -45.13
CA LEU A 17 -4.27 -40.02 -45.68
C LEU A 17 -3.83 -38.56 -45.53
N THR A 18 -4.71 -37.59 -45.82
CA THR A 18 -4.41 -36.16 -45.63
C THR A 18 -4.19 -35.85 -44.15
N SER A 19 -4.97 -36.44 -43.24
CA SER A 19 -4.76 -36.31 -41.80
C SER A 19 -3.41 -36.88 -41.35
N LYS A 20 -3.00 -38.04 -41.88
CA LYS A 20 -1.68 -38.65 -41.61
C LYS A 20 -0.53 -37.77 -42.16
N ILE A 21 -0.68 -37.21 -43.35
CA ILE A 21 0.31 -36.29 -43.94
C ILE A 21 0.41 -34.99 -43.11
N LEU A 22 -0.72 -34.38 -42.75
CA LEU A 22 -0.75 -33.17 -41.92
C LEU A 22 -0.13 -33.41 -40.53
N SER A 23 -0.36 -34.58 -39.94
CA SER A 23 0.29 -34.96 -38.67
C SER A 23 1.81 -35.09 -38.82
N SER A 24 2.28 -35.63 -39.96
CA SER A 24 3.71 -35.76 -40.25
C SER A 24 4.36 -34.40 -40.50
N ILE A 25 3.67 -33.49 -41.19
CA ILE A 25 4.13 -32.11 -41.40
C ILE A 25 4.26 -31.37 -40.05
N LYS A 26 3.28 -31.50 -39.14
CA LYS A 26 3.37 -30.94 -37.78
C LYS A 26 4.56 -31.46 -36.98
N VAL A 27 4.92 -32.73 -37.14
CA VAL A 27 6.12 -33.30 -36.49
C VAL A 27 7.39 -32.67 -37.07
N LEU A 28 7.45 -32.47 -38.39
CA LEU A 28 8.57 -31.82 -39.06
C LEU A 28 8.71 -30.33 -38.69
N GLU A 29 7.60 -29.60 -38.54
CA GLU A 29 7.56 -28.23 -37.99
C GLU A 29 8.17 -28.19 -36.58
N GLY A 30 7.90 -29.22 -35.76
CA GLY A 30 8.49 -29.35 -34.43
C GLY A 30 10.02 -29.49 -34.40
N PHE A 31 10.69 -29.81 -35.50
CA PHE A 31 12.15 -29.76 -35.62
C PHE A 31 12.68 -28.39 -36.07
N LEU A 32 11.81 -27.50 -36.56
CA LEU A 32 12.14 -26.11 -36.86
C LEU A 32 11.97 -25.22 -35.61
N ASP A 33 11.08 -25.62 -34.69
CA ASP A 33 10.79 -24.91 -33.43
C ASP A 33 11.78 -25.21 -32.28
N ILE A 34 13.04 -25.54 -32.58
CA ILE A 34 14.04 -25.89 -31.55
C ILE A 34 14.27 -24.71 -30.60
N ASP A 35 14.34 -23.48 -31.11
CA ASP A 35 14.53 -22.27 -30.30
C ASP A 35 13.34 -22.00 -29.37
N THR A 36 12.12 -22.25 -29.86
CA THR A 36 10.90 -22.14 -29.06
C THR A 36 10.89 -23.18 -27.95
N LYS A 37 11.10 -24.46 -28.28
CA LYS A 37 11.16 -25.55 -27.28
C LYS A 37 12.27 -25.34 -26.26
N PHE A 38 13.45 -24.91 -26.71
CA PHE A 38 14.57 -24.61 -25.82
C PHE A 38 14.22 -23.47 -24.85
N SER A 39 13.64 -22.39 -25.38
CA SER A 39 13.19 -21.25 -24.57
C SER A 39 12.14 -21.66 -23.55
N GLU A 40 11.12 -22.44 -23.94
CA GLU A 40 10.08 -22.93 -23.02
C GLU A 40 10.68 -23.77 -21.89
N ASN A 41 11.53 -24.75 -22.21
CA ASN A 41 12.18 -25.60 -21.21
C ASN A 41 13.06 -24.78 -20.24
N ARG A 42 13.76 -23.76 -20.75
CA ARG A 42 14.60 -22.89 -19.92
C ARG A 42 13.75 -22.02 -19.00
N CYS A 43 12.67 -21.43 -19.50
CA CYS A 43 11.75 -20.61 -18.72
C CYS A 43 11.06 -21.44 -17.63
N GLN A 44 10.59 -22.65 -17.96
CA GLN A 44 9.97 -23.57 -16.99
C GLN A 44 10.91 -23.93 -15.83
N LYS A 45 12.21 -24.11 -16.10
CA LYS A 45 13.21 -24.35 -15.04
C LYS A 45 13.53 -23.10 -14.23
N ALA A 46 13.44 -21.91 -14.84
CA ALA A 46 13.70 -20.63 -14.17
C ALA A 46 12.53 -20.18 -13.26
N LEU A 47 11.29 -20.53 -13.61
CA LEU A 47 10.09 -20.19 -12.83
C LEU A 47 10.18 -20.56 -11.34
N PRO A 48 10.45 -21.83 -10.94
CA PRO A 48 10.49 -22.20 -9.53
C PRO A 48 11.59 -21.45 -8.75
N MET A 49 12.71 -21.12 -9.39
CA MET A 49 13.75 -20.30 -8.78
C MET A 49 13.25 -18.87 -8.52
N ALA A 50 12.54 -18.28 -9.47
CA ALA A 50 11.96 -16.95 -9.33
C ALA A 50 10.84 -16.92 -8.27
N HIS A 51 9.98 -17.94 -8.21
CA HIS A 51 8.98 -18.09 -7.15
C HIS A 51 9.61 -18.23 -5.77
N SER A 52 10.68 -19.03 -5.64
CA SER A 52 11.42 -19.15 -4.39
C SER A 52 12.02 -17.82 -3.96
N ALA A 53 12.58 -17.05 -4.91
CA ALA A 53 13.06 -15.70 -4.64
C ALA A 53 11.91 -14.79 -4.18
N TYR A 54 10.73 -14.87 -4.80
CA TYR A 54 9.55 -14.11 -4.37
C TYR A 54 9.15 -14.45 -2.93
N GLN A 55 9.07 -15.73 -2.58
CA GLN A 55 8.57 -16.19 -1.28
C GLN A 55 9.60 -16.02 -0.13
N SER A 56 10.85 -15.68 -0.47
CA SER A 56 11.89 -15.49 0.53
C SER A 56 11.68 -14.21 1.34
N ASN A 57 11.77 -14.31 2.67
CA ASN A 57 11.71 -13.18 3.62
C ASN A 57 10.42 -12.33 3.56
N LEU A 58 9.30 -12.91 3.15
CA LEU A 58 8.01 -12.21 3.16
C LEU A 58 7.38 -12.20 4.55
N PRO A 59 6.85 -11.04 5.03
CA PRO A 59 5.95 -11.00 6.16
C PRO A 59 4.70 -11.86 5.93
N HIS A 60 4.03 -12.29 7.01
CA HIS A 60 2.81 -13.11 6.88
C HIS A 60 1.70 -12.39 6.08
N ASN A 61 1.55 -11.09 6.30
CA ASN A 61 0.69 -10.19 5.54
C ASN A 61 1.44 -8.91 5.19
N TYR A 62 1.27 -8.41 3.96
CA TYR A 62 2.01 -7.25 3.47
C TYR A 62 1.21 -6.46 2.42
N THR A 63 1.63 -5.21 2.21
CA THR A 63 1.01 -4.25 1.28
C THR A 63 1.44 -4.49 -0.17
N MET A 64 0.70 -3.90 -1.11
CA MET A 64 0.99 -3.87 -2.54
C MET A 64 2.40 -3.35 -2.84
N THR A 65 2.91 -2.40 -2.06
CA THR A 65 4.27 -1.88 -2.23
C THR A 65 5.31 -2.97 -2.01
N VAL A 66 5.15 -3.78 -0.96
CA VAL A 66 6.04 -4.92 -0.69
C VAL A 66 5.89 -5.99 -1.78
N HIS A 67 4.65 -6.28 -2.21
CA HIS A 67 4.39 -7.18 -3.33
C HIS A 67 5.16 -6.76 -4.59
N LYS A 68 5.03 -5.50 -5.01
CA LYS A 68 5.68 -4.96 -6.22
C LYS A 68 7.21 -5.03 -6.12
N ASN A 69 7.77 -4.69 -4.97
CA ASN A 69 9.22 -4.76 -4.73
C ASN A 69 9.74 -6.20 -4.82
N GLN A 70 9.03 -7.14 -4.19
CA GLN A 70 9.39 -8.55 -4.19
C GLN A 70 9.21 -9.19 -5.57
N LEU A 71 8.15 -8.82 -6.29
CA LEU A 71 7.91 -9.25 -7.66
C LEU A 71 8.99 -8.73 -8.60
N ALA A 72 9.41 -7.47 -8.45
CA ALA A 72 10.54 -6.94 -9.21
C ALA A 72 11.84 -7.72 -8.92
N GLN A 73 12.07 -8.13 -7.67
CA GLN A 73 13.20 -9.00 -7.33
C GLN A 73 13.10 -10.38 -7.99
N ALA A 74 11.93 -11.02 -7.95
CA ALA A 74 11.69 -12.29 -8.60
C ALA A 74 11.90 -12.20 -10.12
N LEU A 75 11.42 -11.14 -10.76
CA LEU A 75 11.61 -10.87 -12.19
C LEU A 75 13.08 -10.65 -12.55
N ARG A 76 13.88 -10.01 -11.67
CA ARG A 76 15.33 -9.90 -11.86
C ARG A 76 16.03 -11.27 -11.82
N VAL A 77 15.64 -12.15 -10.88
CA VAL A 77 16.20 -13.51 -10.81
C VAL A 77 15.77 -14.32 -12.04
N TYR A 78 14.51 -14.21 -12.45
CA TYR A 78 14.00 -14.84 -13.66
C TYR A 78 14.76 -14.38 -14.92
N SER A 79 15.00 -13.08 -15.05
CA SER A 79 15.73 -12.52 -16.20
C SER A 79 17.22 -12.90 -16.25
N GLN A 80 17.79 -13.44 -15.18
CA GLN A 80 19.14 -14.01 -15.21
C GLN A 80 19.16 -15.41 -15.82
N HIS A 81 18.07 -16.18 -15.69
CA HIS A 81 18.04 -17.61 -16.01
C HIS A 81 17.26 -17.94 -17.29
N ALA A 82 16.22 -17.15 -17.60
CA ALA A 82 15.33 -17.34 -18.74
C ALA A 82 15.81 -16.55 -19.98
N ARG A 83 15.67 -17.16 -21.16
CA ARG A 83 16.09 -16.62 -22.47
C ARG A 83 15.17 -17.13 -23.59
N GLY A 84 15.12 -16.40 -24.70
CA GLY A 84 14.46 -16.81 -25.94
C GLY A 84 13.03 -16.28 -26.14
N PRO A 85 12.34 -16.71 -27.21
CA PRO A 85 11.04 -16.16 -27.63
C PRO A 85 9.90 -16.40 -26.64
N ALA A 86 9.97 -17.44 -25.80
CA ALA A 86 8.95 -17.72 -24.80
C ALA A 86 9.09 -16.88 -23.51
N PHE A 87 10.16 -16.07 -23.40
CA PHE A 87 10.51 -15.32 -22.18
C PHE A 87 9.34 -14.50 -21.63
N HIS A 88 8.68 -13.71 -22.49
CA HIS A 88 7.63 -12.79 -22.07
C HIS A 88 6.37 -13.53 -21.57
N LYS A 89 5.99 -14.61 -22.25
CA LYS A 89 4.85 -15.47 -21.86
C LYS A 89 5.00 -15.97 -20.42
N TYR A 90 6.16 -16.53 -20.10
CA TYR A 90 6.44 -17.06 -18.76
C TYR A 90 6.69 -15.95 -17.72
N ALA A 91 7.17 -14.77 -18.12
CA ALA A 91 7.27 -13.62 -17.22
C ALA A 91 5.88 -13.13 -16.76
N MET A 92 4.89 -13.11 -17.67
CA MET A 92 3.50 -12.79 -17.34
C MET A 92 2.88 -13.85 -16.43
N GLN A 93 3.16 -15.13 -16.69
CA GLN A 93 2.74 -16.21 -15.80
C GLN A 93 3.29 -16.01 -14.37
N LEU A 94 4.59 -15.72 -14.23
CA LEU A 94 5.20 -15.41 -12.92
C LEU A 94 4.50 -14.24 -12.22
N HIS A 95 4.18 -13.18 -12.95
CA HIS A 95 3.47 -12.01 -12.42
C HIS A 95 2.09 -12.41 -11.88
N GLU A 96 1.28 -13.10 -12.68
CA GLU A 96 -0.05 -13.56 -12.27
C GLU A 96 -0.01 -14.50 -11.07
N ASP A 97 0.92 -15.45 -11.07
CA ASP A 97 1.02 -16.45 -10.00
C ASP A 97 1.46 -15.81 -8.69
N CYS A 98 2.40 -14.85 -8.73
CA CYS A 98 2.76 -14.04 -7.56
C CYS A 98 1.61 -13.15 -7.08
N TYR A 99 0.83 -12.56 -8.00
CA TYR A 99 -0.33 -11.76 -7.65
C TYR A 99 -1.42 -12.61 -6.99
N LYS A 100 -1.75 -13.78 -7.57
CA LYS A 100 -2.69 -14.75 -7.00
C LYS A 100 -2.25 -15.15 -5.60
N PHE A 101 -0.97 -15.47 -5.42
CA PHE A 101 -0.40 -15.78 -4.10
C PHE A 101 -0.61 -14.63 -3.11
N TRP A 102 -0.34 -13.38 -3.48
CA TRP A 102 -0.55 -12.23 -2.61
C TRP A 102 -2.03 -11.99 -2.26
N SER A 103 -2.91 -12.02 -3.26
CA SER A 103 -4.36 -11.82 -3.08
C SER A 103 -5.02 -12.95 -2.27
N ASN A 104 -4.42 -14.13 -2.22
CA ASN A 104 -4.94 -15.30 -1.52
C ASN A 104 -4.58 -15.27 -0.02
N GLY A 105 -5.05 -14.26 0.70
CA GLY A 105 -4.94 -14.18 2.16
C GLY A 105 -3.62 -13.65 2.72
N HIS A 106 -2.70 -13.20 1.85
CA HIS A 106 -1.46 -12.51 2.20
C HIS A 106 -1.58 -10.98 2.11
N GLN A 107 -2.67 -10.46 1.57
CA GLN A 107 -2.93 -9.02 1.48
C GLN A 107 -3.28 -8.39 2.84
N LEU A 108 -2.57 -7.33 3.20
CA LEU A 108 -2.89 -6.46 4.33
C LEU A 108 -3.88 -5.36 3.88
N CYS A 109 -4.72 -4.88 4.80
CA CYS A 109 -5.47 -3.64 4.58
C CYS A 109 -4.50 -2.44 4.49
N GLU A 110 -4.62 -1.64 3.44
CA GLU A 110 -3.72 -0.50 3.18
C GLU A 110 -4.25 0.83 3.72
N GLU A 111 -5.43 0.82 4.32
CA GLU A 111 -6.01 2.01 4.93
C GLU A 111 -5.17 2.48 6.11
N ARG A 112 -4.99 3.79 6.17
CA ARG A 112 -4.26 4.47 7.23
C ARG A 112 -5.22 5.33 8.04
N SER A 113 -4.97 5.37 9.35
CA SER A 113 -5.70 6.26 10.24
C SER A 113 -5.37 7.72 9.95
N LEU A 114 -6.12 8.62 10.57
CA LEU A 114 -5.84 10.06 10.52
C LEU A 114 -4.51 10.44 11.19
N THR A 115 -3.88 9.51 11.92
CA THR A 115 -2.52 9.68 12.48
C THR A 115 -1.44 8.95 11.69
N ASP A 116 -1.73 8.53 10.46
CA ASP A 116 -0.84 7.82 9.52
C ASP A 116 -0.42 6.41 9.97
N GLN A 117 -1.26 5.73 10.77
CA GLN A 117 -1.01 4.34 11.19
C GLN A 117 -1.83 3.34 10.38
N HIS A 118 -1.19 2.26 9.93
CA HIS A 118 -1.85 1.25 9.10
C HIS A 118 -2.85 0.41 9.89
N CYS A 119 -3.92 -0.01 9.23
CA CYS A 119 -4.82 -1.02 9.76
C CYS A 119 -4.07 -2.36 10.01
N VAL A 120 -4.35 -3.00 11.15
CA VAL A 120 -3.73 -4.29 11.54
C VAL A 120 -4.42 -5.50 10.93
N HIS A 121 -5.61 -5.31 10.34
CA HIS A 121 -6.38 -6.39 9.76
C HIS A 121 -5.87 -6.76 8.37
N LYS A 122 -6.06 -8.03 7.99
CA LYS A 122 -5.94 -8.47 6.58
C LYS A 122 -6.95 -7.71 5.72
N PHE A 123 -6.88 -7.86 4.41
CA PHE A 123 -7.90 -7.30 3.52
C PHE A 123 -9.32 -7.61 4.04
N HIS A 124 -10.10 -6.56 4.32
CA HIS A 124 -11.41 -6.62 4.95
C HIS A 124 -12.34 -5.58 4.32
N SER A 125 -13.64 -5.82 4.41
CA SER A 125 -14.66 -4.85 4.01
C SER A 125 -15.15 -4.07 5.23
N LEU A 126 -15.57 -2.83 5.01
CA LEU A 126 -16.23 -2.03 6.04
C LEU A 126 -17.71 -2.44 6.16
N PRO A 127 -18.29 -2.44 7.38
CA PRO A 127 -19.72 -2.66 7.56
C PRO A 127 -20.53 -1.59 6.80
N LYS A 128 -21.41 -2.03 5.91
CA LYS A 128 -22.37 -1.14 5.24
C LYS A 128 -23.58 -0.94 6.15
N SER A 129 -24.13 0.28 6.16
CA SER A 129 -25.34 0.59 6.93
C SER A 129 -26.48 -0.36 6.56
N GLY A 130 -26.86 -1.25 7.48
CA GLY A 130 -27.94 -2.23 7.32
C GLY A 130 -27.51 -3.69 7.07
N GLU A 131 -26.23 -3.97 6.84
CA GLU A 131 -25.73 -5.36 6.74
C GLU A 131 -25.29 -5.87 8.12
N LYS A 132 -25.83 -7.01 8.55
CA LYS A 132 -25.32 -7.72 9.73
C LYS A 132 -23.92 -8.24 9.41
N PRO A 133 -22.92 -8.04 10.30
CA PRO A 133 -21.59 -8.61 10.09
C PRO A 133 -21.66 -10.14 10.12
N GLU A 134 -21.63 -10.77 8.96
CA GLU A 134 -21.46 -12.22 8.84
C GLU A 134 -19.96 -12.53 8.91
N ALA A 135 -19.55 -13.25 9.95
CA ALA A 135 -18.15 -13.54 10.22
C ALA A 135 -17.52 -14.52 9.21
N ASP A 136 -18.33 -15.31 8.50
CA ASP A 136 -17.88 -16.29 7.49
C ASP A 136 -17.68 -15.69 6.08
N ARG A 137 -17.91 -14.39 5.90
CA ARG A 137 -17.67 -13.72 4.63
C ARG A 137 -16.16 -13.58 4.40
N ASN A 138 -15.68 -13.96 3.21
CA ASN A 138 -14.31 -13.71 2.77
C ASN A 138 -14.33 -12.70 1.62
N PRO A 139 -13.87 -11.45 1.81
CA PRO A 139 -13.14 -10.93 2.98
C PRO A 139 -14.06 -10.61 4.18
N PRO A 140 -13.52 -10.66 5.42
CA PRO A 140 -14.29 -10.39 6.63
C PRO A 140 -14.78 -8.94 6.67
N VAL A 141 -15.89 -8.71 7.37
CA VAL A 141 -16.47 -7.37 7.57
C VAL A 141 -16.07 -6.84 8.94
N LEU A 142 -15.13 -5.90 8.99
CA LEU A 142 -14.55 -5.35 10.22
C LEU A 142 -14.33 -3.84 10.07
N TYR A 143 -14.35 -3.10 11.19
CA TYR A 143 -13.87 -1.72 11.20
C TYR A 143 -12.34 -1.67 11.21
N HIS A 144 -11.77 -0.60 10.67
CA HIS A 144 -10.33 -0.39 10.73
C HIS A 144 -9.83 -0.24 12.16
N ASN A 145 -8.61 -0.70 12.40
CA ASN A 145 -7.98 -0.63 13.70
C ASN A 145 -6.46 -0.64 13.53
N SER A 146 -5.75 0.36 14.06
CA SER A 146 -4.28 0.41 14.02
C SER A 146 -3.63 -0.13 15.31
N ARG A 147 -4.44 -0.50 16.32
CA ARG A 147 -4.06 -0.79 17.71
C ARG A 147 -3.37 0.36 18.45
N ALA A 148 -3.10 1.48 17.78
CA ALA A 148 -2.58 2.66 18.43
C ALA A 148 -3.67 3.27 19.32
N ARG A 149 -3.26 3.71 20.50
CA ARG A 149 -4.10 4.45 21.43
C ARG A 149 -3.36 5.69 21.89
N SER A 150 -4.11 6.77 22.00
CA SER A 150 -3.67 8.02 22.60
C SER A 150 -4.50 8.32 23.84
N THR A 151 -4.03 9.22 24.69
CA THR A 151 -4.84 9.72 25.80
C THR A 151 -5.58 10.96 25.33
N GLY A 152 -6.91 10.92 25.30
CA GLY A 152 -7.77 12.06 24.98
C GLY A 152 -8.42 12.62 26.24
N ALA A 153 -8.75 13.92 26.23
CA ALA A 153 -9.53 14.56 27.28
C ALA A 153 -10.97 14.81 26.81
N CYS A 154 -11.95 14.83 27.72
CA CYS A 154 -13.32 15.21 27.40
C CYS A 154 -13.43 16.71 27.04
N ASN A 155 -14.59 17.14 26.53
CA ASN A 155 -14.82 18.54 26.09
C ASN A 155 -14.48 19.60 27.17
N CYS A 156 -14.72 19.30 28.45
CA CYS A 156 -14.37 20.22 29.55
C CYS A 156 -12.94 20.02 30.12
N GLY A 157 -12.14 19.12 29.56
CA GLY A 157 -10.77 18.82 29.99
C GLY A 157 -10.63 18.06 31.32
N ARG A 158 -11.70 17.88 32.09
CA ARG A 158 -11.63 17.33 33.47
C ARG A 158 -11.30 15.84 33.55
N LYS A 159 -11.71 15.04 32.56
CA LYS A 159 -11.44 13.60 32.52
C LYS A 159 -10.61 13.26 31.29
N GLN A 160 -9.63 12.40 31.49
CA GLN A 160 -8.86 11.77 30.44
C GLN A 160 -9.24 10.30 30.31
N ALA A 161 -9.25 9.79 29.09
CA ALA A 161 -9.53 8.40 28.80
C ALA A 161 -8.70 7.93 27.60
N PRO A 162 -8.42 6.62 27.50
CA PRO A 162 -7.82 6.06 26.30
C PRO A 162 -8.74 6.31 25.11
N ARG A 163 -8.16 6.80 24.02
CA ARG A 163 -8.80 7.08 22.74
C ARG A 163 -8.13 6.24 21.68
N ASP A 164 -8.90 5.38 21.03
CA ASP A 164 -8.42 4.62 19.89
C ASP A 164 -8.12 5.57 18.72
N ASP A 165 -7.17 5.15 17.90
CA ASP A 165 -6.72 5.91 16.73
C ASP A 165 -7.82 5.95 15.64
N PRO A 166 -8.31 7.14 15.27
CA PRO A 166 -9.48 7.27 14.42
C PRO A 166 -9.13 7.12 12.93
N PHE A 167 -9.96 6.35 12.22
CA PHE A 167 -9.92 6.27 10.76
C PHE A 167 -10.95 7.19 10.10
N ASP A 168 -12.00 7.56 10.81
CA ASP A 168 -13.06 8.45 10.34
C ASP A 168 -13.06 9.80 11.07
N ILE A 169 -13.45 10.86 10.37
CA ILE A 169 -13.57 12.21 10.93
C ILE A 169 -14.59 12.24 12.08
N LYS A 170 -15.69 11.49 11.96
CA LYS A 170 -16.71 11.38 13.01
C LYS A 170 -16.15 10.72 14.27
N ALA A 171 -15.41 9.61 14.12
CA ALA A 171 -14.73 8.98 15.25
C ALA A 171 -13.71 9.93 15.89
N ALA A 172 -13.05 10.76 15.07
CA ALA A 172 -12.08 11.71 15.56
C ALA A 172 -12.71 12.86 16.37
N ASN A 173 -13.80 13.44 15.86
CA ASN A 173 -14.31 14.71 16.36
C ASN A 173 -15.58 14.58 17.23
N TYR A 174 -16.23 13.41 17.24
CA TYR A 174 -17.53 13.25 17.89
C TYR A 174 -17.62 12.03 18.81
N ASP A 175 -17.40 10.82 18.29
CA ASP A 175 -17.76 9.58 19.02
C ASP A 175 -17.07 9.43 20.38
N PHE A 176 -15.77 9.76 20.44
CA PHE A 176 -15.01 9.74 21.69
C PHE A 176 -15.58 10.71 22.74
N TYR A 177 -15.94 11.92 22.32
CA TYR A 177 -16.45 12.95 23.22
C TYR A 177 -17.88 12.64 23.68
N GLN A 178 -18.71 12.10 22.79
CA GLN A 178 -20.07 11.64 23.11
C GLN A 178 -20.06 10.54 24.18
N LEU A 179 -19.15 9.56 24.08
CA LEU A 179 -19.01 8.50 25.08
C LEU A 179 -18.53 9.01 26.45
N LEU A 180 -17.75 10.10 26.47
CA LEU A 180 -17.29 10.73 27.72
C LEU A 180 -18.30 11.71 28.31
N GLU A 181 -19.25 12.17 27.51
CA GLU A 181 -20.28 13.12 27.93
C GLU A 181 -21.12 12.57 29.07
N GLU A 182 -21.65 11.35 28.92
CA GLU A 182 -22.44 10.67 29.95
C GLU A 182 -21.68 10.55 31.29
N LYS A 183 -20.36 10.39 31.21
CA LYS A 183 -19.49 10.19 32.37
C LYS A 183 -19.02 11.50 33.01
N CYS A 184 -19.06 12.63 32.29
CA CYS A 184 -18.42 13.87 32.75
C CYS A 184 -19.17 15.14 32.35
N CYS A 185 -19.34 15.39 31.06
CA CYS A 185 -19.75 16.70 30.55
C CYS A 185 -21.26 16.90 30.56
N GLY A 186 -22.07 15.83 30.67
CA GLY A 186 -23.53 15.91 30.53
C GLY A 186 -24.27 16.72 31.61
N LYS A 187 -23.60 17.16 32.68
CA LYS A 187 -24.16 18.03 33.73
C LYS A 187 -23.67 19.48 33.65
N LEU A 188 -22.80 19.79 32.67
CA LEU A 188 -22.25 21.12 32.49
C LEU A 188 -23.06 21.88 31.43
N ASP A 189 -22.94 23.20 31.42
CA ASP A 189 -23.57 24.01 30.38
C ASP A 189 -22.90 23.77 29.02
N HIS A 190 -23.72 23.59 27.98
CA HIS A 190 -23.27 23.38 26.62
C HIS A 190 -23.32 24.69 25.84
N ILE A 191 -22.15 25.09 25.31
CA ILE A 191 -22.03 26.23 24.42
C ILE A 191 -22.18 25.74 22.99
N ASN A 192 -23.23 26.20 22.30
CA ASN A 192 -23.44 25.90 20.89
C ASN A 192 -22.63 26.89 20.05
N PHE A 193 -21.71 26.37 19.25
CA PHE A 193 -21.00 27.16 18.25
C PHE A 193 -21.76 27.12 16.92
N PRO A 194 -21.77 28.22 16.16
CA PRO A 194 -22.34 28.20 14.81
C PRO A 194 -21.59 27.18 13.97
N VAL A 195 -22.35 26.23 13.40
CA VAL A 195 -21.83 25.24 12.46
C VAL A 195 -21.83 25.86 11.07
N PHE A 196 -20.89 25.47 10.23
CA PHE A 196 -20.88 25.90 8.83
C PHE A 196 -22.19 25.49 8.14
N GLU A 197 -22.91 26.48 7.62
CA GLU A 197 -24.09 26.28 6.78
C GLU A 197 -23.69 26.50 5.32
N PRO A 198 -23.77 25.47 4.46
CA PRO A 198 -23.56 25.63 3.04
C PRO A 198 -24.48 26.72 2.46
N SER A 199 -23.89 27.73 1.83
CA SER A 199 -24.67 28.74 1.10
C SER A 199 -25.28 28.21 -0.20
N THR A 200 -24.86 27.01 -0.64
CA THR A 200 -25.32 26.34 -1.86
C THR A 200 -25.89 24.96 -1.54
N PRO A 201 -26.93 24.49 -2.28
CA PRO A 201 -27.49 23.15 -2.12
C PRO A 201 -26.49 22.01 -2.37
N ASP A 202 -25.39 22.28 -3.07
CA ASP A 202 -24.29 21.36 -3.32
C ASP A 202 -23.00 21.86 -2.65
N PRO A 203 -22.74 21.49 -1.39
CA PRO A 203 -21.46 21.70 -0.74
C PRO A 203 -20.45 20.67 -1.25
N ALA A 204 -20.01 20.83 -2.50
CA ALA A 204 -18.83 20.10 -2.93
C ALA A 204 -17.64 20.56 -2.05
N PRO A 205 -16.88 19.64 -1.43
CA PRO A 205 -15.62 20.01 -0.79
C PRO A 205 -14.76 20.73 -1.82
N ALA A 206 -14.14 21.85 -1.43
CA ALA A 206 -13.30 22.63 -2.32
C ALA A 206 -12.27 21.71 -2.99
N LYS A 207 -12.40 21.49 -4.29
CA LYS A 207 -11.40 20.78 -5.07
C LYS A 207 -10.19 21.69 -5.12
N ASN A 208 -9.05 21.23 -4.60
CA ASN A 208 -7.76 21.83 -4.92
C ASN A 208 -7.44 21.52 -6.38
N GLU A 209 -8.13 22.21 -7.30
CA GLU A 209 -7.72 22.27 -8.70
C GLU A 209 -6.38 23.02 -8.70
N SER A 210 -5.28 22.28 -8.87
CA SER A 210 -4.02 22.89 -9.23
C SER A 210 -4.25 23.67 -10.52
N SER A 211 -4.18 25.01 -10.44
CA SER A 211 -4.37 25.87 -11.61
C SER A 211 -3.46 25.41 -12.76
N PRO A 212 -3.96 25.34 -14.00
CA PRO A 212 -3.11 25.07 -15.15
C PRO A 212 -2.05 26.16 -15.23
N ALA A 213 -0.78 25.76 -15.34
CA ALA A 213 0.31 26.67 -15.62
C ALA A 213 -0.02 27.51 -16.88
N PRO A 214 0.26 28.82 -16.87
CA PRO A 214 0.04 29.65 -18.05
C PRO A 214 0.93 29.16 -19.22
N PRO A 215 0.44 29.19 -20.47
CA PRO A 215 1.26 28.88 -21.61
C PRO A 215 2.31 29.98 -21.81
N ASP A 216 3.58 29.57 -21.91
CA ASP A 216 4.65 30.43 -22.44
C ASP A 216 4.28 30.84 -23.88
N SER A 217 3.95 32.11 -24.06
CA SER A 217 3.88 32.74 -25.37
C SER A 217 4.80 33.95 -25.40
N ASP A 218 5.57 33.98 -26.47
CA ASP A 218 6.67 34.87 -26.85
C ASP A 218 6.67 36.31 -26.31
N ALA A 219 7.90 36.72 -25.98
CA ALA A 219 8.30 38.11 -25.89
C ALA A 219 8.13 38.82 -27.25
N ASP A 220 7.42 39.97 -27.28
CA ASP A 220 8.04 41.26 -27.61
C ASP A 220 7.09 42.45 -27.42
N LYS A 221 7.67 43.51 -26.85
CA LYS A 221 7.46 44.94 -27.17
C LYS A 221 6.27 45.77 -26.63
N LEU A 222 6.64 46.61 -25.65
CA LEU A 222 6.31 48.03 -25.44
C LEU A 222 4.84 48.46 -25.27
N LYS A 223 4.50 49.10 -24.14
CA LYS A 223 4.68 50.56 -23.93
C LYS A 223 4.15 51.00 -22.55
N GLU A 224 4.90 51.91 -21.92
CA GLU A 224 4.57 52.63 -20.68
C GLU A 224 3.15 53.20 -20.60
N LYS A 225 2.57 53.13 -19.39
CA LYS A 225 1.95 54.28 -18.71
C LYS A 225 1.72 53.98 -17.23
N GLU A 226 2.37 54.75 -16.36
CA GLU A 226 1.97 54.99 -14.97
C GLU A 226 0.69 55.87 -14.94
N PRO A 227 -0.16 55.85 -13.88
CA PRO A 227 0.24 56.37 -12.55
C PRO A 227 -0.31 55.65 -11.30
N GLN A 228 0.46 55.78 -10.20
CA GLN A 228 0.11 55.85 -8.77
C GLN A 228 -1.32 55.49 -8.29
N THR A 229 -1.42 54.58 -7.30
CA THR A 229 -1.96 54.90 -5.95
C THR A 229 -1.66 53.82 -4.90
N GLN A 230 -1.55 54.26 -3.65
CA GLN A 230 -1.20 53.52 -2.43
C GLN A 230 -2.25 52.46 -2.02
N GLY A 231 -1.80 51.41 -1.35
CA GLY A 231 -2.68 50.48 -0.63
C GLY A 231 -1.90 49.43 0.16
N GLU A 232 -1.75 49.67 1.46
CA GLU A 232 -1.29 48.72 2.47
C GLU A 232 -2.10 47.42 2.48
N SER A 233 -1.42 46.27 2.63
CA SER A 233 -1.90 45.16 3.46
C SER A 233 -0.83 44.08 3.65
N THR A 234 -0.10 44.24 4.75
CA THR A 234 0.27 43.20 5.72
C THR A 234 0.41 41.75 5.21
N SER A 235 1.62 41.38 4.83
CA SER A 235 2.09 40.00 4.84
C SER A 235 2.32 39.55 6.29
N LEU A 236 1.44 38.71 6.85
CA LEU A 236 1.64 38.08 8.16
C LEU A 236 2.48 36.81 8.00
N SER A 237 3.80 36.94 8.14
CA SER A 237 4.70 35.79 8.35
C SER A 237 4.77 35.50 9.85
N LEU A 238 4.22 34.36 10.30
CA LEU A 238 4.39 33.87 11.67
C LEU A 238 5.81 33.29 11.84
N ALA A 239 6.72 34.08 12.39
CA ALA A 239 8.02 33.60 12.86
C ALA A 239 7.89 33.04 14.28
N LEU A 240 8.09 31.74 14.47
CA LEU A 240 8.26 31.14 15.80
C LEU A 240 9.64 31.48 16.36
N SER A 241 9.69 32.45 17.25
CA SER A 241 10.85 32.75 18.09
C SER A 241 10.85 31.85 19.33
N LEU A 242 11.61 30.75 19.31
CA LEU A 242 11.98 30.04 20.54
C LEU A 242 13.19 30.74 21.17
N GLY A 243 12.97 31.41 22.30
CA GLY A 243 13.99 32.07 23.09
C GLY A 243 14.25 31.37 24.44
N GLN A 244 15.50 30.93 24.59
CA GLN A 244 16.37 30.95 25.79
C GLN A 244 15.98 29.97 26.95
N SER A 245 16.89 29.37 27.74
CA SER A 245 18.21 29.84 28.21
C SER A 245 19.03 28.68 28.81
N THR A 246 20.36 28.77 28.65
CA THR A 246 21.44 28.52 29.64
C THR A 246 21.46 27.25 30.51
N ASP A 247 22.52 26.44 30.38
CA ASP A 247 23.47 26.27 31.48
C ASP A 247 24.84 25.76 31.03
N SER A 248 25.85 26.07 31.84
CA SER A 248 27.26 26.26 31.48
C SER A 248 28.19 25.16 32.04
N LEU A 249 29.37 25.02 31.42
CA LEU A 249 30.67 24.53 31.95
C LEU A 249 30.93 23.01 32.16
N GLY A 250 31.63 22.44 31.17
CA GLY A 250 32.97 21.79 31.26
C GLY A 250 33.41 20.95 32.46
N SER A 251 33.81 19.69 32.20
CA SER A 251 35.23 19.23 32.16
C SER A 251 35.46 17.79 32.70
N ALA A 252 36.37 17.11 32.00
CA ALA A 252 37.29 16.02 32.41
C ALA A 252 36.79 14.58 32.70
N ARG A 253 37.28 13.66 31.84
CA ARG A 253 37.59 12.25 32.14
C ARG A 253 38.58 12.11 33.31
N PRO A 254 38.61 10.95 33.98
CA PRO A 254 39.74 10.03 33.74
C PRO A 254 39.37 8.54 33.65
N THR A 255 40.21 7.82 32.91
CA THR A 255 40.42 6.36 32.86
C THR A 255 40.95 5.80 34.18
N THR A 256 40.53 4.58 34.60
CA THR A 256 41.33 3.32 34.62
C THR A 256 40.70 2.21 35.49
N MET A 257 40.51 1.04 34.85
CA MET A 257 40.68 -0.35 35.30
C MET A 257 40.61 -0.73 36.79
N SER A 258 39.76 -1.72 37.11
CA SER A 258 40.15 -2.90 37.91
C SER A 258 39.12 -4.03 37.75
N GLY A 259 39.62 -5.21 37.36
CA GLY A 259 38.83 -6.42 37.15
C GLY A 259 38.56 -7.21 38.44
N ILE A 260 37.47 -7.97 38.44
CA ILE A 260 37.16 -8.96 39.46
C ILE A 260 36.77 -10.27 38.75
N LEU A 261 37.58 -11.30 38.97
CA LEU A 261 37.40 -12.69 38.55
C LEU A 261 36.35 -13.42 39.43
N PRO A 262 35.79 -14.56 38.96
CA PRO A 262 34.63 -15.22 39.56
C PRO A 262 35.02 -16.21 40.67
N ARG A 263 34.12 -16.42 41.64
CA ARG A 263 34.26 -17.46 42.69
C ARG A 263 33.26 -18.60 42.45
N LYS A 264 33.78 -19.82 42.37
CA LYS A 264 33.07 -21.09 42.16
C LYS A 264 33.38 -22.03 43.34
N THR A 265 32.36 -22.55 44.03
CA THR A 265 32.36 -23.79 44.86
C THR A 265 30.90 -24.14 45.18
N ARG A 266 30.24 -25.13 44.53
CA ARG A 266 30.15 -26.60 44.81
C ARG A 266 29.58 -27.02 46.20
N ASN A 267 28.33 -27.51 46.14
CA ASN A 267 27.71 -28.74 46.69
C ASN A 267 27.65 -29.12 48.19
N HIS A 268 26.39 -29.26 48.66
CA HIS A 268 25.74 -30.35 49.46
C HIS A 268 26.18 -30.66 50.92
N PRO A 269 25.40 -31.43 51.74
CA PRO A 269 24.07 -32.05 51.53
C PRO A 269 23.01 -31.84 52.66
N SER A 270 21.86 -32.45 52.40
CA SER A 270 20.66 -32.85 53.16
C SER A 270 20.68 -32.93 54.70
N THR A 271 19.53 -32.51 55.25
CA THR A 271 18.68 -33.29 56.19
C THR A 271 17.23 -32.97 55.88
#